data_AF-A0A382EAF9-F1
#
_entry.id   AF-A0A382EAF9-F1
#
_cell.length_a   1.000
_cell.length_b   1.000
_cell.length_c   1.000
_cell.angle_alpha   90.00
_cell.angle_beta   90.00
_cell.angle_gamma   90.00
#
_symmetry.space_group_name_H-M   'P 1'
#
loop_
_entity.id
_entity.type
_entity.pdbx_description
1 polymer ?
#
loop_
_entity_poly.entity_id
_entity_poly.type
_entity_poly.pdbx_seq_one_letter_code
_entity_poly.pdbx_strand_id
1 'polypeptide(L)'
;DYINVRAVTVINMKGQARRPSWKPYPNNASMLSKGNIQVVNLKARYKPFTIAWSDKDIEIVPYPTSADRDDLSRLKHTVFVTWPRQRSFPKTSYSGALTHIYNWKWYRQTKNTVTQLYLSGMTTARNAPQQAKQLVPVARSWIHPPVLSCKRGCRSRGFSKIQKAYVVKKTGSSILFKIAASKSSPLVNPAFVIQGWGKGKARIRLNGKVKIEGKKLRIGYENRGKATDLVVWMEQHSTSSVRVALTRR
;
A
#
# COMPACT_ATOMS: atom_id res chain seq x y z
N ASP A 1 0.12 -18.46 -13.65
CA ASP A 1 -0.41 -17.72 -14.81
C ASP A 1 0.73 -17.47 -15.79
N TYR A 2 0.51 -17.65 -17.09
CA TYR A 2 1.50 -17.32 -18.12
C TYR A 2 1.47 -15.81 -18.35
N ILE A 3 2.57 -15.13 -18.04
CA ILE A 3 2.65 -13.67 -18.14
C ILE A 3 3.09 -13.29 -19.56
N ASN A 4 2.52 -12.20 -20.10
CA ASN A 4 2.97 -11.64 -21.38
C ASN A 4 4.38 -11.04 -21.24
N VAL A 5 5.14 -10.95 -22.32
CA VAL A 5 6.47 -10.28 -22.36
C VAL A 5 6.46 -8.87 -21.77
N ARG A 6 5.32 -8.14 -21.79
CA ARG A 6 5.14 -6.90 -21.02
C ARG A 6 4.59 -7.17 -19.62
N ALA A 7 5.40 -7.89 -18.84
CA ALA A 7 5.02 -8.53 -17.59
C ALA A 7 4.79 -7.57 -16.44
N VAL A 8 5.43 -6.40 -16.45
CA VAL A 8 5.34 -5.41 -15.37
C VAL A 8 4.89 -4.06 -15.92
N THR A 9 4.08 -3.35 -15.14
CA THR A 9 3.90 -1.91 -15.27
C THR A 9 4.62 -1.23 -14.12
N VAL A 10 5.51 -0.28 -14.42
CA VAL A 10 6.13 0.59 -13.43
C VAL A 10 5.49 1.97 -13.54
N ILE A 11 5.12 2.56 -12.40
CA ILE A 11 4.39 3.82 -12.30
C ILE A 11 5.11 4.74 -11.31
N ASN A 12 5.15 6.04 -11.61
CA ASN A 12 5.66 7.06 -10.70
C ASN A 12 4.53 7.93 -10.11
N MET A 13 4.87 8.78 -9.13
CA MET A 13 3.90 9.63 -8.44
C MET A 13 3.23 10.72 -9.31
N LYS A 14 3.75 10.97 -10.52
CA LYS A 14 3.11 11.84 -11.54
C LYS A 14 2.05 11.10 -12.35
N GLY A 15 1.92 9.78 -12.19
CA GLY A 15 1.01 8.93 -12.97
C GLY A 15 1.56 8.53 -14.34
N GLN A 16 2.83 8.83 -14.62
CA GLN A 16 3.50 8.27 -15.79
C GLN A 16 3.73 6.79 -15.56
N ALA A 17 3.54 5.99 -16.60
CA ALA A 17 3.66 4.54 -16.53
C ALA A 17 4.46 4.00 -17.71
N ARG A 18 5.29 2.99 -17.46
CA ARG A 18 6.04 2.24 -18.48
C ARG A 18 5.79 0.75 -18.34
N ARG A 19 5.79 0.06 -19.48
CA ARG A 19 5.61 -1.39 -19.58
C ARG A 19 6.78 -1.99 -20.37
N PRO A 20 7.95 -2.18 -19.73
CA PRO A 20 9.11 -2.75 -20.40
C PRO A 20 8.79 -4.14 -20.95
N SER A 21 9.46 -4.48 -22.05
CA SER A 21 9.40 -5.82 -22.64
C SER A 21 10.49 -6.68 -22.01
N TRP A 22 10.19 -7.95 -21.73
CA TRP A 22 11.16 -9.00 -21.41
C TRP A 22 11.72 -9.71 -22.65
N LYS A 23 11.35 -9.23 -23.85
CA LYS A 23 11.92 -9.69 -25.13
C LYS A 23 12.38 -8.48 -25.98
N PRO A 24 13.69 -8.30 -26.23
CA PRO A 24 14.80 -8.96 -25.51
C PRO A 24 14.75 -8.63 -24.01
N TYR A 25 15.56 -9.31 -23.19
CA TYR A 25 15.60 -9.01 -21.76
C TYR A 25 15.98 -7.53 -21.55
N PRO A 26 15.30 -6.80 -20.66
CA PRO A 26 15.60 -5.38 -20.44
C PRO A 26 16.97 -5.21 -19.78
N ASN A 27 17.73 -4.23 -20.25
CA ASN A 27 19.02 -3.87 -19.65
C ASN A 27 18.84 -3.53 -18.16
N ASN A 28 19.87 -3.81 -17.36
CA ASN A 28 19.89 -3.56 -15.92
C ASN A 28 19.96 -2.05 -15.60
N ALA A 29 18.86 -1.35 -15.83
CA ALA A 29 18.68 0.08 -15.62
C ALA A 29 17.28 0.36 -15.05
N SER A 30 17.09 1.54 -14.47
CA SER A 30 15.80 1.98 -13.96
C SER A 30 14.72 1.95 -15.06
N MET A 31 13.65 1.18 -14.85
CA MET A 31 12.58 0.98 -15.83
C MET A 31 11.76 2.26 -16.06
N LEU A 32 11.71 3.14 -15.06
CA LEU A 32 11.06 4.44 -15.10
C LEU A 32 11.68 5.35 -14.05
N SER A 33 12.11 6.54 -14.46
CA SER A 33 12.62 7.56 -13.53
C SER A 33 11.59 7.86 -12.42
N LYS A 34 12.05 7.80 -11.17
CA LYS A 34 11.24 7.97 -9.95
C LYS A 34 10.05 7.00 -9.85
N GLY A 35 10.15 5.84 -10.51
CA GLY A 35 9.17 4.77 -10.39
C GLY A 35 9.23 4.14 -8.99
N ASN A 36 8.11 4.14 -8.29
CA ASN A 36 8.00 3.59 -6.93
C ASN A 36 6.78 2.69 -6.74
N ILE A 37 6.04 2.43 -7.81
CA ILE A 37 4.89 1.53 -7.86
C ILE A 37 5.16 0.52 -8.98
N GLN A 38 5.02 -0.76 -8.69
CA GLN A 38 5.03 -1.82 -9.70
C GLN A 38 3.72 -2.61 -9.67
N VAL A 39 3.30 -3.08 -10.84
CA VAL A 39 2.16 -3.99 -11.02
C VAL A 39 2.61 -5.16 -11.87
N VAL A 40 2.37 -6.39 -11.41
CA VAL A 40 2.59 -7.58 -12.23
C VAL A 40 1.33 -7.85 -13.05
N ASN A 41 1.48 -7.82 -14.37
CA ASN A 41 0.40 -7.90 -15.34
C ASN A 41 0.00 -9.36 -15.61
N LEU A 42 -0.60 -10.00 -14.61
CA LEU A 42 -1.25 -11.30 -14.76
C LEU A 42 -2.45 -11.22 -15.74
N LYS A 43 -2.73 -12.31 -16.46
CA LYS A 43 -3.96 -12.48 -17.23
C LYS A 43 -5.18 -12.57 -16.31
N ALA A 44 -5.00 -13.10 -15.10
CA ALA A 44 -6.01 -13.14 -14.06
C ALA A 44 -6.65 -11.77 -13.78
N ARG A 45 -7.89 -11.80 -13.25
CA ARG A 45 -8.66 -10.59 -12.89
C ARG A 45 -7.88 -9.68 -11.94
N TYR A 46 -7.24 -10.28 -10.94
CA TYR A 46 -6.46 -9.56 -9.93
C TYR A 46 -4.98 -9.55 -10.30
N LYS A 47 -4.38 -8.37 -10.23
CA LYS A 47 -2.98 -8.11 -10.54
C LYS A 47 -2.30 -7.58 -9.28
N PRO A 48 -1.27 -8.26 -8.76
CA PRO A 48 -0.60 -7.81 -7.57
C PRO A 48 0.19 -6.55 -7.87
N PHE A 49 0.22 -5.63 -6.91
CA PHE A 49 1.04 -4.44 -6.97
C PHE A 49 1.89 -4.34 -5.70
N THR A 50 3.00 -3.62 -5.82
CA THR A 50 3.86 -3.25 -4.70
C THR A 50 4.17 -1.77 -4.82
N ILE A 51 4.03 -1.03 -3.71
CA ILE A 51 4.38 0.38 -3.59
C ILE A 51 5.52 0.49 -2.58
N ALA A 52 6.63 1.13 -2.95
CA ALA A 52 7.71 1.43 -2.01
C ALA A 52 7.26 2.53 -1.03
N TRP A 53 7.72 2.47 0.22
CA TRP A 53 7.29 3.42 1.26
C TRP A 53 7.70 4.89 1.02
N SER A 54 8.61 5.12 0.06
CA SER A 54 9.15 6.42 -0.32
C SER A 54 8.90 6.67 -1.81
N ASP A 55 8.84 7.94 -2.20
CA ASP A 55 8.88 8.42 -3.59
C ASP A 55 10.23 9.09 -3.94
N LYS A 56 11.22 8.93 -3.06
CA LYS A 56 12.61 9.38 -3.21
C LYS A 56 13.55 8.18 -3.07
N ASP A 57 14.61 8.19 -3.87
CA ASP A 57 15.72 7.23 -3.83
C ASP A 57 15.25 5.76 -3.94
N ILE A 58 14.22 5.57 -4.79
CA ILE A 58 13.70 4.27 -5.19
C ILE A 58 14.00 4.05 -6.68
N GLU A 59 14.48 2.87 -7.00
CA GLU A 59 14.63 2.42 -8.37
C GLU A 59 13.98 1.04 -8.54
N ILE A 60 13.21 0.89 -9.61
CA ILE A 60 12.65 -0.39 -10.01
C ILE A 60 13.39 -0.79 -11.29
N VAL A 61 14.18 -1.85 -11.17
CA VAL A 61 15.02 -2.38 -12.24
C VAL A 61 14.61 -3.82 -12.59
N PRO A 62 15.01 -4.35 -13.74
CA PRO A 62 14.90 -5.77 -14.00
C PRO A 62 15.69 -6.56 -12.95
N TYR A 63 15.23 -7.74 -12.59
CA TYR A 63 16.06 -8.61 -11.76
C TYR A 63 17.31 -9.03 -12.57
N PRO A 64 18.53 -8.93 -12.02
CA PRO A 64 19.73 -9.25 -12.80
C PRO A 64 19.75 -10.74 -13.14
N THR A 65 19.98 -11.05 -14.42
CA THR A 65 20.22 -12.40 -14.90
C THR A 65 21.67 -12.76 -14.58
N SER A 66 21.95 -13.45 -13.47
CA SER A 66 23.23 -14.16 -13.36
C SER A 66 23.22 -15.27 -14.41
N ALA A 67 24.31 -15.41 -15.17
CA ALA A 67 24.48 -16.12 -16.44
C ALA A 67 23.89 -17.55 -16.58
N ASP A 68 23.36 -18.16 -15.52
CA ASP A 68 22.96 -19.57 -15.49
C ASP A 68 21.47 -19.79 -15.16
N ARG A 69 20.65 -18.74 -14.94
CA ARG A 69 19.27 -18.89 -14.44
C ARG A 69 18.15 -18.52 -15.39
N ASP A 70 18.41 -17.65 -16.36
CA ASP A 70 17.36 -17.12 -17.23
C ASP A 70 17.70 -17.41 -18.70
N ASP A 71 17.41 -18.65 -19.11
CA ASP A 71 17.35 -18.99 -20.52
C ASP A 71 16.24 -18.15 -21.18
N LEU A 72 16.64 -17.13 -21.94
CA LEU A 72 15.75 -16.22 -22.67
C LEU A 72 14.83 -16.95 -23.67
N SER A 73 15.18 -18.19 -24.06
CA SER A 73 14.32 -19.04 -24.88
C SER A 73 13.10 -19.58 -24.11
N ARG A 74 13.17 -19.67 -22.78
CA ARG A 74 12.14 -20.25 -21.90
C ARG A 74 11.21 -19.23 -21.26
N LEU A 75 11.34 -17.93 -21.57
CA LEU A 75 10.45 -16.86 -21.06
C LEU A 75 8.95 -17.14 -21.22
N LYS A 76 8.55 -17.90 -22.24
CA LYS A 76 7.14 -18.31 -22.46
C LYS A 76 6.65 -19.37 -21.48
N HIS A 77 7.55 -20.07 -20.80
CA HIS A 77 7.29 -21.19 -19.89
C HIS A 77 7.67 -20.88 -18.42
N THR A 78 8.23 -19.69 -18.15
CA THR A 78 8.56 -19.25 -16.79
C THR A 78 7.32 -18.65 -16.10
N VAL A 79 6.99 -19.13 -14.90
CA VAL A 79 6.05 -18.48 -13.98
C VAL A 79 6.82 -17.44 -13.17
N PHE A 80 6.28 -16.23 -13.06
CA PHE A 80 6.97 -15.16 -12.36
C PHE A 80 6.43 -14.96 -10.95
N VAL A 81 7.32 -14.62 -10.02
CA VAL A 81 7.05 -14.42 -8.60
C VAL A 81 7.25 -12.95 -8.22
N THR A 82 6.40 -12.45 -7.33
CA THR A 82 6.51 -11.11 -6.71
C THR A 82 7.09 -11.21 -5.30
N TRP A 83 7.65 -10.11 -4.78
CA TRP A 83 8.06 -10.03 -3.37
C TRP A 83 6.87 -10.03 -2.39
N PRO A 84 7.01 -10.62 -1.18
CA PRO A 84 8.18 -11.35 -0.69
C PRO A 84 8.30 -12.77 -1.29
N ARG A 85 9.53 -13.21 -1.55
CA ARG A 85 9.83 -14.59 -2.02
C ARG A 85 10.76 -15.30 -1.05
N GLN A 86 10.67 -16.64 -0.99
CA GLN A 86 11.69 -17.46 -0.34
C GLN A 86 13.01 -17.37 -1.10
N ARG A 87 14.14 -17.42 -0.37
CA ARG A 87 15.51 -17.32 -0.94
C ARG A 87 15.77 -18.42 -1.98
N SER A 88 15.29 -19.62 -1.71
CA SER A 88 15.47 -20.82 -2.54
C SER A 88 14.13 -21.51 -2.73
N PHE A 89 13.71 -21.70 -3.98
CA PHE A 89 12.74 -22.73 -4.31
C PHE A 89 13.53 -24.03 -4.57
N PRO A 90 13.02 -25.22 -4.18
CA PRO A 90 13.55 -26.47 -4.72
C PRO A 90 13.62 -26.32 -6.24
N LYS A 91 14.69 -26.79 -6.90
CA LYS A 91 15.00 -26.62 -8.34
C LYS A 91 13.76 -26.78 -9.23
N THR A 92 12.97 -25.72 -9.34
CA THR A 92 11.74 -25.69 -10.09
C THR A 92 11.99 -24.66 -11.16
N SER A 93 12.18 -25.16 -12.38
CA SER A 93 12.47 -24.43 -13.62
C SER A 93 11.37 -23.45 -14.03
N TYR A 94 10.42 -23.19 -13.13
CA TYR A 94 9.18 -22.48 -13.38
C TYR A 94 9.09 -21.19 -12.59
N SER A 95 10.01 -20.82 -11.69
CA SER A 95 9.91 -19.57 -10.91
C SER A 95 11.01 -18.56 -11.29
N GLY A 96 10.61 -17.33 -11.65
CA GLY A 96 11.51 -16.23 -12.00
C GLY A 96 11.18 -14.93 -11.28
N ALA A 97 12.19 -14.13 -10.94
CA ALA A 97 12.00 -12.78 -10.41
C ALA A 97 11.93 -11.78 -11.57
N LEU A 98 10.90 -10.94 -11.60
CA LEU A 98 10.76 -9.92 -12.67
C LEU A 98 11.64 -8.71 -12.41
N THR A 99 11.56 -8.19 -11.19
CA THR A 99 12.12 -6.89 -10.84
C THR A 99 12.82 -6.94 -9.50
N HIS A 100 13.75 -6.01 -9.32
CA HIS A 100 14.27 -5.63 -8.02
C HIS A 100 13.82 -4.20 -7.70
N ILE A 101 13.39 -3.96 -6.46
CA ILE A 101 13.16 -2.60 -5.95
C ILE A 101 14.39 -2.23 -5.12
N TYR A 102 15.29 -1.44 -5.70
CA TYR A 102 16.36 -0.83 -4.92
C TYR A 102 15.77 0.31 -4.10
N ASN A 103 15.90 0.17 -2.78
CA ASN A 103 15.39 1.15 -1.83
C ASN A 103 16.55 1.67 -0.99
N TRP A 104 17.10 2.79 -1.44
CA TRP A 104 18.20 3.49 -0.80
C TRP A 104 17.72 4.34 0.39
N LYS A 105 16.42 4.62 0.44
CA LYS A 105 15.79 5.27 1.59
C LYS A 105 15.24 4.22 2.54
N TRP A 106 16.02 3.79 3.53
CA TRP A 106 15.52 2.84 4.53
C TRP A 106 14.42 3.47 5.41
N TYR A 107 13.34 2.71 5.69
CA TYR A 107 12.24 3.19 6.54
C TYR A 107 12.69 3.44 7.97
N ARG A 108 13.55 2.55 8.48
CA ARG A 108 14.27 2.68 9.73
C ARG A 108 15.65 2.07 9.59
N GLN A 109 16.63 2.67 10.21
CA GLN A 109 17.97 2.13 10.34
C GLN A 109 18.43 2.26 11.79
N THR A 110 19.13 1.25 12.29
CA THR A 110 19.92 1.29 13.52
C THR A 110 21.36 0.88 13.19
N LYS A 111 22.24 0.80 14.20
CA LYS A 111 23.62 0.32 14.03
C LYS A 111 23.69 -1.03 13.30
N ASN A 112 22.76 -1.95 13.58
CA ASN A 112 22.85 -3.34 13.12
C ASN A 112 21.63 -3.81 12.30
N THR A 113 20.63 -2.94 12.07
CA THR A 113 19.42 -3.34 11.34
C THR A 113 18.95 -2.27 10.38
N VAL A 114 18.43 -2.71 9.23
CA VAL A 114 17.67 -1.89 8.28
C VAL A 114 16.26 -2.45 8.17
N THR A 115 15.27 -1.58 8.10
CA THR A 115 13.88 -1.93 7.83
C THR A 115 13.48 -1.33 6.48
N GLN A 116 13.05 -2.19 5.57
CA GLN A 116 12.35 -1.78 4.35
C GLN A 116 10.86 -2.01 4.54
N LEU A 117 10.06 -1.13 3.95
CA LEU A 117 8.61 -1.18 4.04
C LEU A 117 8.01 -1.08 2.64
N TYR A 118 7.05 -1.96 2.36
CA TYR A 118 6.34 -2.05 1.08
C TYR A 118 4.85 -2.21 1.35
N LEU A 119 4.02 -1.51 0.58
CA LEU A 119 2.58 -1.73 0.57
C LEU A 119 2.23 -2.61 -0.61
N SER A 120 1.80 -3.83 -0.32
CA SER A 120 1.37 -4.81 -1.32
C SER A 120 -0.15 -4.96 -1.32
N GLY A 121 -0.71 -5.23 -2.48
CA GLY A 121 -2.14 -5.47 -2.65
C GLY A 121 -2.47 -5.99 -4.03
N MET A 122 -3.75 -5.99 -4.38
CA MET A 122 -4.22 -6.40 -5.70
C MET A 122 -5.10 -5.31 -6.33
N THR A 123 -4.98 -5.15 -7.64
CA THR A 123 -5.83 -4.28 -8.46
C THR A 123 -6.54 -5.09 -9.55
N THR A 124 -7.71 -4.63 -9.97
CA THR A 124 -8.42 -5.14 -11.15
C THR A 124 -8.20 -4.30 -12.41
N ALA A 125 -7.43 -3.21 -12.31
CA ALA A 125 -7.11 -2.33 -13.43
C ALA A 125 -6.33 -3.09 -14.51
N ARG A 126 -6.80 -2.99 -15.76
CA ARG A 126 -6.37 -3.89 -16.84
C ARG A 126 -5.18 -3.36 -17.63
N ASN A 127 -4.95 -2.06 -17.61
CA ASN A 127 -3.92 -1.40 -18.40
C ASN A 127 -3.22 -0.28 -17.60
N ALA A 128 -2.09 0.20 -18.12
CA ALA A 128 -1.23 1.14 -17.44
C ALA A 128 -1.94 2.46 -17.03
N PRO A 129 -2.76 3.12 -17.89
CA PRO A 129 -3.50 4.32 -17.48
C PRO A 129 -4.48 4.07 -16.33
N GLN A 130 -5.23 2.96 -16.36
CA GLN A 130 -6.14 2.60 -15.27
C GLN A 130 -5.38 2.28 -13.98
N GLN A 131 -4.27 1.55 -14.10
CA GLN A 131 -3.40 1.21 -12.97
C GLN A 131 -2.85 2.48 -12.31
N ALA A 132 -2.35 3.44 -13.10
CA ALA A 132 -1.85 4.71 -12.59
C ALA A 132 -2.96 5.52 -11.90
N LYS A 133 -4.12 5.65 -12.56
CA LYS A 133 -5.30 6.35 -12.01
C LYS A 133 -5.74 5.78 -10.66
N GLN A 134 -5.68 4.46 -10.50
CA GLN A 134 -6.10 3.79 -9.26
C GLN A 134 -5.01 3.82 -8.18
N LEU A 135 -3.75 3.56 -8.52
CA LEU A 135 -2.69 3.29 -7.55
C LEU A 135 -1.96 4.55 -7.08
N VAL A 136 -1.88 5.60 -7.88
CA VAL A 136 -1.25 6.86 -7.46
C VAL A 136 -1.95 7.48 -6.24
N PRO A 137 -3.29 7.56 -6.18
CA PRO A 137 -3.97 8.01 -4.95
C PRO A 137 -3.71 7.12 -3.74
N VAL A 138 -3.64 5.80 -3.93
CA VAL A 138 -3.29 4.84 -2.86
C VAL A 138 -1.89 5.11 -2.34
N ALA A 139 -0.90 5.24 -3.23
CA ALA A 139 0.47 5.58 -2.87
C ALA A 139 0.55 6.92 -2.13
N ARG A 140 -0.10 7.98 -2.64
CA ARG A 140 -0.12 9.29 -1.97
C ARG A 140 -0.72 9.22 -0.58
N SER A 141 -1.85 8.53 -0.41
CA SER A 141 -2.52 8.39 0.90
C SER A 141 -1.70 7.64 1.96
N TRP A 142 -0.71 6.85 1.53
CA TRP A 142 0.14 6.05 2.42
C TRP A 142 1.51 6.69 2.65
N ILE A 143 2.14 7.19 1.59
CA ILE A 143 3.46 7.85 1.65
C ILE A 143 3.32 9.24 2.29
N HIS A 144 2.33 10.01 1.85
CA HIS A 144 2.02 11.39 2.26
C HIS A 144 0.59 11.50 2.84
N PRO A 145 0.29 10.79 3.94
CA PRO A 145 -1.06 10.71 4.50
C PRO A 145 -1.55 12.09 4.93
N PRO A 146 -2.83 12.44 4.71
CA PRO A 146 -3.36 13.70 5.19
C PRO A 146 -3.33 13.80 6.71
N VAL A 147 -3.05 15.01 7.22
CA VAL A 147 -2.91 15.24 8.66
C VAL A 147 -4.24 15.01 9.37
N LEU A 148 -4.20 14.26 10.47
CA LEU A 148 -5.32 14.11 11.41
C LEU A 148 -5.12 15.05 12.60
N SER A 149 -6.05 15.99 12.75
CA SER A 149 -6.11 16.93 13.88
C SER A 149 -7.25 16.55 14.82
N CYS A 150 -6.91 16.20 16.06
CA CYS A 150 -7.90 15.99 17.11
C CYS A 150 -8.62 17.30 17.44
N LYS A 151 -9.93 17.22 17.62
CA LYS A 151 -10.79 18.36 17.97
C LYS A 151 -11.48 18.18 19.32
N ARG A 152 -11.81 16.94 19.69
CA ARG A 152 -12.42 16.63 21.00
C ARG A 152 -12.15 15.19 21.42
N GLY A 153 -11.90 14.99 22.71
CA GLY A 153 -11.83 13.68 23.37
C GLY A 153 -10.77 12.73 22.80
N CYS A 154 -9.76 13.26 22.12
CA CYS A 154 -8.66 12.46 21.57
C CYS A 154 -7.33 13.19 21.51
N ARG A 155 -6.26 12.42 21.41
CA ARG A 155 -4.91 12.86 21.04
C ARG A 155 -4.46 12.06 19.81
N SER A 156 -4.01 12.75 18.77
CA SER A 156 -3.46 12.12 17.57
C SER A 156 -2.06 11.55 17.85
N ARG A 157 -1.77 10.33 17.39
CA ARG A 157 -0.42 9.77 17.29
C ARG A 157 0.10 9.77 15.84
N GLY A 158 -0.63 10.43 14.93
CA GLY A 158 -0.31 10.47 13.52
C GLY A 158 -0.72 9.20 12.76
N PHE A 159 -0.13 9.03 11.57
CA PHE A 159 -0.37 7.89 10.70
C PHE A 159 0.77 6.89 10.80
N SER A 160 0.46 5.64 11.15
CA SER A 160 1.39 4.52 11.14
C SER A 160 1.45 3.91 9.75
N LYS A 161 2.59 4.06 9.06
CA LYS A 161 2.80 3.47 7.73
C LYS A 161 2.78 1.94 7.78
N ILE A 162 3.35 1.33 8.83
CA ILE A 162 3.37 -0.13 9.02
C ILE A 162 1.93 -0.67 9.12
N GLN A 163 1.06 0.00 9.87
CA GLN A 163 -0.34 -0.43 10.03
C GLN A 163 -1.26 0.05 8.90
N LYS A 164 -0.77 0.95 8.03
CA LYS A 164 -1.60 1.74 7.09
C LYS A 164 -2.85 2.34 7.79
N ALA A 165 -2.67 2.89 8.99
CA ALA A 165 -3.75 3.36 9.84
C ALA A 165 -3.39 4.63 10.61
N TYR A 166 -4.39 5.46 10.89
CA TYR A 166 -4.28 6.55 11.85
C TYR A 166 -4.39 6.00 13.26
N VAL A 167 -3.43 6.36 14.12
CA VAL A 167 -3.46 5.96 15.53
C VAL A 167 -3.93 7.14 16.36
N VAL A 168 -4.97 6.92 17.17
CA VAL A 168 -5.61 7.96 17.97
C VAL A 168 -5.77 7.44 19.38
N LYS A 169 -5.25 8.18 20.38
CA LYS A 169 -5.48 7.87 21.79
C LYS A 169 -6.79 8.52 22.23
N LYS A 170 -7.73 7.73 22.74
CA LYS A 170 -8.97 8.24 23.35
C LYS A 170 -8.64 8.95 24.66
N THR A 171 -9.24 10.12 24.89
CA THR A 171 -9.12 10.89 26.14
C THR A 171 -10.48 11.30 26.73
N GLY A 172 -11.56 11.23 25.96
CA GLY A 172 -12.92 11.52 26.42
C GLY A 172 -13.93 10.45 26.01
N SER A 173 -15.20 10.62 26.38
CA SER A 173 -16.31 9.70 26.03
C SER A 173 -16.71 9.79 24.56
N SER A 174 -16.55 10.96 23.93
CA SER A 174 -16.81 11.20 22.52
C SER A 174 -15.56 11.73 21.82
N ILE A 175 -15.25 11.15 20.67
CA ILE A 175 -14.09 11.50 19.86
C ILE A 175 -14.55 12.30 18.64
N LEU A 176 -13.84 13.38 18.34
CA LEU A 176 -13.98 14.13 17.08
C LEU A 176 -12.59 14.51 16.57
N PHE A 177 -12.34 14.23 15.30
CA PHE A 177 -11.16 14.70 14.60
C PHE A 177 -11.46 15.11 13.15
N LYS A 178 -10.58 15.95 12.60
CA LYS A 178 -10.59 16.37 11.19
C LYS A 178 -9.39 15.73 10.48
N ILE A 179 -9.60 15.27 9.26
CA ILE A 179 -8.53 14.82 8.37
C ILE A 179 -8.43 15.81 7.21
N ALA A 180 -7.27 16.44 7.06
CA ALA A 180 -7.02 17.47 6.06
C ALA A 180 -6.66 16.87 4.69
N ALA A 181 -7.58 16.12 4.09
CA ALA A 181 -7.36 15.52 2.78
C ALA A 181 -7.32 16.58 1.66
N SER A 182 -6.46 16.32 0.67
CA SER A 182 -6.20 17.18 -0.49
C SER A 182 -5.95 16.31 -1.73
N LYS A 183 -5.72 16.93 -2.90
CA LYS A 183 -5.28 16.19 -4.11
C LYS A 183 -3.86 15.60 -3.97
N SER A 184 -2.98 16.26 -3.21
CA SER A 184 -1.61 15.81 -2.94
C SER A 184 -1.54 14.76 -1.83
N SER A 185 -2.44 14.85 -0.85
CA SER A 185 -2.59 13.93 0.28
C SER A 185 -4.04 13.46 0.39
N PRO A 186 -4.50 12.58 -0.52
CA PRO A 186 -5.88 12.11 -0.51
C PRO A 186 -6.12 11.15 0.66
N LEU A 187 -7.37 11.08 1.10
CA LEU A 187 -7.84 10.03 2.00
C LEU A 187 -8.36 8.86 1.17
N VAL A 188 -7.71 7.69 1.25
CA VAL A 188 -8.11 6.50 0.47
C VAL A 188 -8.19 5.28 1.39
N ASN A 189 -9.41 4.76 1.53
CA ASN A 189 -9.75 3.59 2.34
C ASN A 189 -9.05 3.59 3.72
N PRO A 190 -9.29 4.63 4.54
CA PRO A 190 -8.58 4.79 5.80
C PRO A 190 -8.96 3.74 6.83
N ALA A 191 -7.97 3.39 7.65
CA ALA A 191 -8.17 2.69 8.91
C ALA A 191 -7.83 3.61 10.09
N PHE A 192 -8.51 3.41 11.21
CA PHE A 192 -8.28 4.11 12.47
C PHE A 192 -8.12 3.08 13.58
N VAL A 193 -7.04 3.20 14.34
CA VAL A 193 -6.83 2.46 15.59
C VAL A 193 -7.04 3.44 16.73
N ILE A 194 -8.14 3.25 17.45
CA ILE A 194 -8.56 4.08 18.57
C ILE A 194 -8.15 3.38 19.86
N GLN A 195 -7.07 3.87 20.46
CA GLN A 195 -6.46 3.26 21.63
C GLN A 195 -7.29 3.52 22.89
N GLY A 196 -7.46 2.48 23.71
CA GLY A 196 -8.21 2.56 24.97
C GLY A 196 -9.72 2.73 24.77
N TRP A 197 -10.26 2.16 23.69
CA TRP A 197 -11.69 2.23 23.38
C TRP A 197 -12.57 1.42 24.34
N GLY A 198 -12.12 0.29 24.85
CA GLY A 198 -12.91 -0.63 25.67
C GLY A 198 -13.82 -1.55 24.83
N LYS A 199 -14.76 -2.24 25.49
CA LYS A 199 -15.62 -3.28 24.86
C LYS A 199 -16.93 -2.77 24.27
N GLY A 200 -17.27 -1.49 24.46
CA GLY A 200 -18.55 -0.93 24.02
C GLY A 200 -18.64 -0.78 22.49
N LYS A 201 -19.85 -1.01 21.94
CA LYS A 201 -20.08 -0.86 20.49
C LYS A 201 -19.81 0.58 20.04
N ALA A 202 -19.19 0.76 18.90
CA ALA A 202 -18.91 2.08 18.34
C ALA A 202 -20.02 2.57 17.40
N ARG A 203 -20.34 3.86 17.47
CA ARG A 203 -21.12 4.58 16.46
C ARG A 203 -20.18 5.55 15.75
N ILE A 204 -20.12 5.46 14.43
CA ILE A 204 -19.25 6.28 13.58
C ILE A 204 -20.09 7.28 12.80
N ARG A 205 -19.66 8.54 12.76
CA ARG A 205 -20.19 9.57 11.86
C ARG A 205 -19.10 10.11 10.97
N LEU A 206 -19.39 10.25 9.69
CA LEU A 206 -18.53 10.91 8.71
C LEU A 206 -19.25 12.15 8.19
N ASN A 207 -18.65 13.32 8.37
CA ASN A 207 -19.23 14.62 8.04
C ASN A 207 -20.66 14.79 8.61
N GLY A 208 -20.85 14.39 9.87
CA GLY A 208 -22.14 14.44 10.56
C GLY A 208 -23.09 13.28 10.26
N LYS A 209 -22.94 12.58 9.12
CA LYS A 209 -23.80 11.47 8.73
C LYS A 209 -23.39 10.17 9.42
N VAL A 210 -24.35 9.49 10.07
CA VAL A 210 -24.13 8.18 10.69
C VAL A 210 -23.76 7.16 9.61
N LYS A 211 -22.76 6.34 9.89
CA LYS A 211 -22.35 5.22 9.03
C LYS A 211 -22.77 3.91 9.69
N ILE A 212 -23.35 3.03 8.88
CA ILE A 212 -23.81 1.70 9.30
C ILE A 212 -22.71 0.70 8.98
N GLU A 213 -22.49 -0.22 9.91
CA GLU A 213 -21.51 -1.29 9.77
C GLU A 213 -21.90 -2.23 8.62
N GLY A 214 -20.91 -2.70 7.86
CA GLY A 214 -21.10 -3.57 6.70
C GLY A 214 -19.91 -3.55 5.76
N LYS A 215 -20.13 -3.83 4.47
CA LYS A 215 -19.04 -3.93 3.49
C LYS A 215 -18.18 -2.66 3.38
N LYS A 216 -18.77 -1.47 3.61
CA LYS A 216 -18.15 -0.14 3.49
C LYS A 216 -17.67 0.47 4.81
N LEU A 217 -18.02 -0.13 5.95
CA LEU A 217 -17.57 0.25 7.28
C LEU A 217 -17.38 -1.01 8.10
N ARG A 218 -16.14 -1.39 8.38
CA ARG A 218 -15.82 -2.56 9.18
C ARG A 218 -15.29 -2.12 10.53
N ILE A 219 -15.80 -2.72 11.59
CA ILE A 219 -15.39 -2.43 12.95
C ILE A 219 -14.84 -3.71 13.57
N GLY A 220 -13.70 -3.60 14.25
CA GLY A 220 -13.08 -4.69 14.98
C GLY A 220 -12.55 -4.19 16.33
N TYR A 221 -12.25 -5.12 17.22
CA TYR A 221 -11.69 -4.82 18.53
C TYR A 221 -10.43 -5.65 18.73
N GLU A 222 -9.34 -5.01 19.12
CA GLU A 222 -8.06 -5.65 19.39
C GLU A 222 -7.77 -5.59 20.89
N ASN A 223 -7.61 -6.76 21.51
CA ASN A 223 -7.30 -6.85 22.94
C ASN A 223 -5.78 -6.74 23.15
N ARG A 224 -5.36 -5.78 23.97
CA ARG A 224 -3.98 -5.58 24.41
C ARG A 224 -3.91 -5.70 25.94
N GLY A 225 -4.00 -6.94 26.42
CA GLY A 225 -4.07 -7.24 27.85
C GLY A 225 -5.30 -6.60 28.50
N LYS A 226 -5.09 -5.65 29.41
CA LYS A 226 -6.18 -4.96 30.15
C LYS A 226 -6.90 -3.89 29.33
N ALA A 227 -6.42 -3.53 28.14
CA ALA A 227 -7.03 -2.52 27.28
C ALA A 227 -7.57 -3.13 25.98
N THR A 228 -8.70 -2.60 25.50
CA THR A 228 -9.25 -2.95 24.17
C THR A 228 -9.18 -1.72 23.27
N ASP A 229 -8.58 -1.88 22.10
CA ASP A 229 -8.55 -0.89 21.05
C ASP A 229 -9.69 -1.14 20.06
N LEU A 230 -10.20 -0.06 19.46
CA LEU A 230 -11.18 -0.13 18.38
C LEU A 230 -10.46 0.08 17.05
N VAL A 231 -10.66 -0.84 16.12
CA VAL A 231 -10.18 -0.74 14.74
C VAL A 231 -11.37 -0.43 13.84
N VAL A 232 -11.29 0.67 13.09
CA VAL A 232 -12.33 1.08 12.14
C VAL A 232 -11.72 1.20 10.77
N TRP A 233 -12.24 0.46 9.79
CA TRP A 233 -11.92 0.63 8.38
C TRP A 233 -13.12 1.18 7.63
N MET A 234 -12.90 2.14 6.73
CA MET A 234 -13.95 2.75 5.91
C MET A 234 -13.57 2.71 4.43
N GLU A 235 -14.52 2.30 3.59
CA GLU A 235 -14.46 2.57 2.15
C GLU A 235 -14.75 4.05 1.95
N GLN A 236 -13.70 4.84 1.72
CA GLN A 236 -13.80 6.28 1.54
C GLN A 236 -12.68 6.77 0.65
N HIS A 237 -13.04 7.57 -0.34
CA HIS A 237 -12.10 8.37 -1.13
C HIS A 237 -12.44 9.85 -0.94
N SER A 238 -11.47 10.69 -0.61
CA SER A 238 -11.67 12.14 -0.53
C SER A 238 -10.39 12.89 -0.85
N THR A 239 -10.52 13.96 -1.64
CA THR A 239 -9.49 14.97 -1.88
C THR A 239 -9.82 16.29 -1.17
N SER A 240 -10.80 16.26 -0.26
CA SER A 240 -11.22 17.39 0.57
C SER A 240 -11.31 16.97 2.04
N SER A 241 -11.16 17.93 2.94
CA SER A 241 -11.20 17.68 4.38
C SER A 241 -12.46 16.93 4.82
N VAL A 242 -12.30 15.97 5.73
CA VAL A 242 -13.43 15.24 6.35
C VAL A 242 -13.39 15.34 7.87
N ARG A 243 -14.57 15.24 8.49
CA ARG A 243 -14.75 15.15 9.95
C ARG A 243 -15.23 13.76 10.31
N VAL A 244 -14.58 13.13 11.28
CA VAL A 244 -14.98 11.82 11.80
C VAL A 244 -15.27 11.94 13.28
N ALA A 245 -16.43 11.44 13.69
CA ALA A 245 -16.81 11.38 15.09
C ALA A 245 -17.12 9.94 15.50
N LEU A 246 -16.70 9.58 16.71
CA LEU A 246 -16.94 8.27 17.30
C LEU A 246 -17.53 8.44 18.70
N THR A 247 -18.57 7.67 19.00
CA THR A 247 -19.19 7.58 20.33
C THR A 247 -19.43 6.13 20.67
N ARG A 248 -19.38 5.78 21.95
CA ARG A 248 -19.91 4.50 22.40
C ARG A 248 -21.44 4.50 22.24
N ARG A 249 -21.99 3.34 21.90
CA ARG A 249 -23.42 3.03 22.01
C ARG A 249 -23.69 2.41 23.35
#